data_AF-A0A358WDU0-F1
#
_entry.id   AF-A0A358WDU0-F1
#
_cell.length_a   1.000
_cell.length_b   1.000
_cell.length_c   1.000
_cell.angle_alpha   90.00
_cell.angle_beta   90.00
_cell.angle_gamma   90.00
#
_symmetry.space_group_name_H-M   'P 1'
#
loop_
_entity.id
_entity.type
_entity.pdbx_description
1 polymer ?
#
loop_
_entity_poly.entity_id
_entity_poly.type
_entity_poly.pdbx_seq_one_letter_code
_entity_poly.pdbx_strand_id
1 'polypeptide(L)' 'MCKLCKCKRIKNSFTTHVVNYNNSVIIIKNVPCEECEQCGEIFYTDEVAEQLEKLVATAKGLLQDISVIDYSKAA' A
#
# COMPACT_ATOMS: atom_id res chain seq x y z
N MET A 1 0.11 3.74 -20.09
CA MET A 1 0.03 2.37 -20.66
C MET A 1 0.48 1.38 -19.61
N CYS A 2 -0.38 0.40 -19.27
CA CYS A 2 -0.11 -0.63 -18.26
C CYS A 2 1.10 -1.49 -18.67
N LYS A 3 2.00 -1.75 -17.71
CA LYS A 3 3.22 -2.53 -17.94
C LYS A 3 2.99 -4.05 -18.02
N LEU A 4 1.88 -4.54 -17.47
CA LEU A 4 1.55 -5.97 -17.45
C LEU A 4 0.66 -6.39 -18.63
N CYS A 5 -0.53 -5.81 -18.75
CA CYS A 5 -1.51 -6.21 -19.77
C CYS A 5 -1.44 -5.37 -21.06
N LYS A 6 -0.55 -4.37 -21.13
CA LYS A 6 -0.38 -3.43 -22.25
C LYS A 6 -1.61 -2.56 -22.57
N CYS A 7 -2.65 -2.60 -21.73
CA CYS A 7 -3.81 -1.73 -21.88
C CYS A 7 -3.40 -0.25 -21.78
N LYS A 8 -3.98 0.60 -22.62
CA LYS A 8 -3.70 2.04 -22.62
C LYS A 8 -4.54 2.82 -21.61
N ARG A 9 -5.66 2.25 -21.15
CA ARG A 9 -6.58 2.89 -20.22
C ARG A 9 -6.11 2.71 -18.78
N ILE A 10 -5.67 3.82 -18.20
CA ILE A 10 -5.27 3.97 -16.82
C ILE A 10 -6.16 5.07 -16.26
N LYS A 11 -6.76 4.85 -15.09
CA LYS A 11 -7.59 5.83 -14.39
C LYS A 11 -6.90 6.23 -13.08
N ASN A 12 -7.07 7.47 -12.66
CA ASN A 12 -6.71 7.87 -11.30
C ASN A 12 -7.74 7.29 -10.31
N SER A 13 -7.25 6.72 -9.23
CA SER A 13 -8.04 6.01 -8.22
C SER A 13 -7.37 6.19 -6.85
N PHE A 14 -7.97 5.58 -5.83
CA PHE A 14 -7.42 5.52 -4.49
C PHE A 14 -7.37 4.07 -4.03
N THR A 15 -6.30 3.71 -3.33
CA THR A 15 -6.12 2.36 -2.79
C THR A 15 -5.70 2.39 -1.32
N THR A 16 -5.71 1.21 -0.70
CA THR A 16 -5.16 0.99 0.64
C THR A 16 -3.83 0.29 0.52
N HIS A 17 -2.77 0.93 0.98
CA HIS A 17 -1.43 0.37 1.02
C HIS A 17 -1.20 -0.32 2.38
N VAL A 18 -0.88 -1.61 2.35
CA VAL A 18 -0.68 -2.44 3.55
C VAL A 18 0.77 -2.89 3.61
N VAL A 19 1.44 -2.62 4.72
CA VAL A 19 2.84 -3.02 4.96
C VAL A 19 2.91 -3.91 6.18
N ASN A 20 3.50 -5.09 6.03
CA ASN A 20 3.82 -5.98 7.13
C ASN A 20 5.25 -5.66 7.63
N TYR A 21 5.40 -5.34 8.92
CA TYR A 21 6.69 -5.01 9.54
C TYR A 21 6.76 -5.50 10.98
N ASN A 22 7.78 -6.33 11.31
CA ASN A 22 8.05 -6.84 12.67
C ASN A 22 6.78 -7.22 13.46
N ASN A 23 6.01 -8.17 12.94
CA ASN A 23 4.75 -8.64 13.55
C ASN A 23 3.65 -7.56 13.68
N SER A 24 3.82 -6.40 13.05
CA SER A 24 2.84 -5.32 12.99
C SER A 24 2.37 -5.11 11.53
N VAL A 25 1.16 -4.56 11.38
CA VAL A 25 0.59 -4.22 10.07
C VAL A 25 0.32 -2.72 10.05
N ILE A 26 0.90 -2.03 9.07
CA ILE A 26 0.65 -0.60 8.81
C ILE A 26 -0.34 -0.52 7.66
N ILE A 27 -1.46 0.17 7.88
CA ILE A 27 -2.52 0.34 6.89
C ILE A 27 -2.64 1.82 6.55
N ILE A 28 -2.31 2.20 5.32
CA ILE A 28 -2.42 3.57 4.80
C ILE A 28 -3.59 3.61 3.81
N LYS A 29 -4.67 4.31 4.16
CA LYS A 29 -5.88 4.41 3.34
C LYS A 29 -5.82 5.62 2.42
N ASN A 30 -6.64 5.58 1.35
CA ASN A 30 -6.81 6.69 0.40
C ASN A 30 -5.50 7.14 -0.25
N VAL A 31 -4.63 6.19 -0.57
CA VAL A 31 -3.39 6.46 -1.28
C VAL A 31 -3.72 6.70 -2.75
N PRO A 32 -3.41 7.89 -3.31
CA PRO A 32 -3.67 8.18 -4.72
C PRO A 32 -2.84 7.26 -5.61
N CYS A 33 -3.47 6.67 -6.62
CA CYS A 33 -2.81 5.72 -7.51
C CYS A 33 -3.38 5.77 -8.93
N GLU A 34 -2.65 5.14 -9.83
CA GLU A 34 -3.04 4.89 -11.22
C GLU A 34 -3.45 3.43 -11.35
N GLU A 35 -4.73 3.17 -11.65
CA GLU A 35 -5.28 1.82 -11.76
C GLU A 35 -5.55 1.47 -13.23
N CYS A 36 -5.11 0.29 -13.67
CA CYS A 36 -5.45 -0.21 -14.98
C CYS A 36 -6.90 -0.70 -15.03
N GLU A 37 -7.72 -0.13 -15.92
CA GLU A 37 -9.14 -0.49 -16.03
C GLU A 37 -9.40 -1.94 -16.46
N GLN A 38 -8.41 -2.61 -17.07
CA GLN A 38 -8.59 -3.96 -17.60
C GLN A 38 -8.14 -5.05 -16.63
N CYS A 39 -6.98 -4.89 -15.98
CA CYS A 39 -6.42 -5.93 -15.12
C CYS A 39 -6.38 -5.53 -13.62
N GLY A 40 -6.78 -4.30 -13.28
CA GLY A 40 -6.77 -3.80 -11.91
C GLY A 40 -5.38 -3.49 -11.35
N GLU A 41 -4.33 -3.52 -12.18
CA GLU A 41 -2.97 -3.26 -11.71
C GLU A 41 -2.83 -1.82 -11.20
N ILE A 42 -2.18 -1.67 -10.05
CA ILE A 42 -1.99 -0.39 -9.37
C ILE A 42 -0.56 0.08 -9.58
N PHE A 43 -0.42 1.34 -9.99
CA PHE A 43 0.84 2.05 -10.11
C PHE A 43 0.83 3.28 -9.22
N TYR A 44 1.97 3.61 -8.64
CA TYR A 44 2.17 4.84 -7.89
C TYR A 44 3.13 5.74 -8.68
N THR A 45 2.94 7.05 -8.59
CA THR A 45 3.92 8.01 -9.07
C THR A 45 5.11 8.05 -8.12
N ASP A 46 6.26 8.53 -8.59
CA ASP A 46 7.46 8.67 -7.77
C ASP A 46 7.22 9.52 -6.52
N GLU A 47 6.44 10.59 -6.66
CA GLU A 47 6.05 11.46 -5.53
C GLU A 47 5.23 10.70 -4.47
N VAL A 48 4.24 9.91 -4.89
CA VAL A 48 3.41 9.13 -3.97
C VAL A 48 4.24 8.03 -3.30
N ALA A 49 5.14 7.38 -4.04
CA ALA A 49 6.04 6.37 -3.49
C ALA A 49 6.96 6.96 -2.41
N GLU A 50 7.56 8.14 -2.65
CA GLU A 50 8.40 8.82 -1.67
C GLU A 50 7.61 9.20 -0.40
N GLN A 51 6.36 9.66 -0.57
CA GLN A 51 5.48 9.96 0.57
C GLN A 51 5.11 8.70 1.36
N LEU A 52 4.83 7.58 0.69
CA LEU A 52 4.56 6.30 1.35
C LEU A 52 5.75 5.84 2.18
N GLU A 53 6.97 5.95 1.65
CA GLU A 53 8.19 5.59 2.38
C GLU A 53 8.34 6.41 3.67
N LYS A 54 8.12 7.73 3.60
CA LYS A 54 8.13 8.62 4.76
C LYS A 54 7.07 8.23 5.79
N LEU A 55 5.83 7.99 5.35
CA LEU A 55 4.72 7.58 6.23
C LEU A 55 5.00 6.26 6.93
N VAL A 56 5.53 5.27 6.19
CA VAL A 56 5.92 3.97 6.74
C VAL A 56 7.06 4.14 7.74
N ALA A 57 8.07 4.97 7.46
CA ALA A 57 9.17 5.24 8.39
C ALA A 57 8.68 5.91 9.68
N THR A 58 7.78 6.88 9.59
CA THR A 58 7.15 7.52 10.75
C THR A 58 6.32 6.51 11.55
N ALA A 59 5.49 5.70 10.88
CA ALA A 59 4.68 4.67 11.53
C ALA A 59 5.54 3.63 12.27
N LYS A 60 6.69 3.25 11.70
CA LYS A 60 7.67 2.38 12.37
C LYS A 60 8.20 2.96 13.68
N GLY A 61 8.35 4.28 13.77
CA GLY A 61 8.76 4.96 15.02
C GLY A 61 7.65 5.06 16.07
N LEU A 62 6.38 5.01 15.64
CA LEU A 62 5.20 5.18 16.49
C LEU A 62 4.52 3.86 16.90
N LEU A 63 4.96 2.72 16.36
CA LEU A 63 4.37 1.39 16.53
C LEU A 63 4.50 0.86 17.98
N GLN A 64 3.83 1.49 18.93
CA GLN A 64 3.65 1.03 20.31
C GLN A 64 2.19 0.59 20.62
N ASP A 65 1.20 0.98 19.81
CA ASP A 65 -0.23 0.89 20.20
C ASP A 65 -1.12 -0.10 19.41
N ILE A 66 -0.60 -0.87 18.44
CA ILE A 66 -1.41 -1.80 17.63
C ILE A 66 -1.07 -3.26 17.98
N SER A 67 -2.06 -4.03 18.43
CA SER A 67 -1.93 -5.47 18.65
C SER A 67 -2.33 -6.26 17.39
N VAL A 68 -1.39 -7.04 16.85
CA VAL A 68 -1.64 -7.99 15.76
C VAL A 68 -1.54 -9.41 16.34
N ILE A 69 -2.64 -10.15 16.31
CA ILE A 69 -2.70 -11.53 16.82
C ILE A 69 -2.61 -12.48 15.62
N ASP A 70 -1.56 -13.29 15.60
CA ASP A 70 -1.39 -14.38 14.64
C ASP A 70 -2.08 -15.63 15.21
N TYR A 71 -3.18 -16.06 14.58
CA TYR A 71 -3.95 -17.22 15.03
C TYR A 71 -3.10 -18.50 15.10
N SER A 72 -2.20 -18.72 14.15
CA SER A 72 -1.38 -19.94 14.10
C SER A 72 -0.29 -19.99 15.18
N LYS A 73 0.07 -18.82 15.75
CA LYS A 73 1.03 -18.72 16.86
C LYS A 73 0.34 -18.61 18.22
N ALA A 74 -0.95 -18.26 18.23
CA ALA A 74 -1.75 -18.06 19.43
C ALA A 74 -2.68 -19.23 19.76
N ALA A 75 -3.05 -20.06 18.76
CA ALA A 75 -3.93 -21.22 18.89
C ALA A 75 -3.17 -22.55 18.86
#